data_AF-A0A849T2Z4-F1
#
_entry.id   AF-A0A849T2Z4-F1
#
_cell.length_a   1.000
_cell.length_b   1.000
_cell.length_c   1.000
_cell.angle_alpha   90.00
_cell.angle_beta   90.00
_cell.angle_gamma   90.00
#
_symmetry.space_group_name_H-M   'P 1'
#
loop_
_entity.id
_entity.type
_entity.pdbx_description
1 polymer ?
#
loop_
_entity_poly.entity_id
_entity_poly.type
_entity_poly.pdbx_seq_one_letter_code
_entity_poly.pdbx_strand_id
1 'polypeptide(L)'
;MVLRNLVAGKKNSKVKPKNRRGGNIQFGWTYLDGSFVIDPKEHLIVRKILKLHQSDKSNQHIADYLNTNKIRTRKGGKWSRSVIRAIIIREKKTLITRRK
;
A
#
# COMPACT_ATOMS: atom_id res chain seq x y z
N MET A 1 38.96 -8.19 -38.12
CA MET A 1 38.02 -9.23 -37.65
C MET A 1 37.44 -8.82 -36.30
N VAL A 2 36.13 -8.95 -36.15
CA VAL A 2 35.27 -8.34 -35.13
C VAL A 2 34.87 -9.39 -34.09
N LEU A 3 34.93 -9.06 -32.80
CA LEU A 3 34.05 -9.65 -31.78
C LEU A 3 33.56 -8.56 -30.81
N ARG A 4 32.46 -7.90 -31.20
CA ARG A 4 31.62 -7.07 -30.35
C ARG A 4 30.70 -8.01 -29.56
N ASN A 5 30.99 -8.27 -28.29
CA ASN A 5 30.06 -8.99 -27.42
C ASN A 5 29.36 -8.04 -26.43
N LEU A 6 28.10 -7.81 -26.79
CA LEU A 6 27.03 -7.13 -26.09
C LEU A 6 26.83 -7.65 -24.66
N VAL A 7 27.35 -6.94 -23.66
CA VAL A 7 26.73 -6.95 -22.33
C VAL A 7 25.63 -5.88 -22.33
N ALA A 8 24.67 -6.07 -23.24
CA ALA A 8 23.33 -5.55 -23.05
C ALA A 8 22.76 -6.38 -21.90
N GLY A 9 22.99 -5.92 -20.67
CA GLY A 9 22.36 -6.45 -19.48
C GLY A 9 20.87 -6.49 -19.76
N LYS A 10 20.37 -7.71 -20.04
CA LYS A 10 18.96 -7.98 -20.26
C LYS A 10 18.25 -7.35 -19.09
N LYS A 11 17.55 -6.23 -19.34
CA LYS A 11 16.40 -5.85 -18.52
C LYS A 11 15.52 -7.08 -18.60
N ASN A 12 15.57 -7.95 -17.60
CA ASN A 12 14.60 -9.01 -17.43
C ASN A 12 13.26 -8.29 -17.44
N SER A 13 12.61 -8.31 -18.60
CA SER A 13 11.25 -7.88 -18.79
C SER A 13 10.46 -8.81 -17.91
N LYS A 14 10.31 -8.43 -16.63
CA LYS A 14 9.52 -9.19 -15.67
C LYS A 14 8.17 -9.34 -16.34
N VAL A 15 7.93 -10.58 -16.76
CA VAL A 15 6.74 -11.02 -17.46
C VAL A 15 5.57 -10.45 -16.70
N LYS A 16 4.83 -9.51 -17.30
CA LYS A 16 3.61 -9.00 -16.67
C LYS A 16 2.65 -10.19 -16.59
N PRO A 17 2.27 -10.71 -15.41
CA PRO A 17 1.38 -11.85 -15.37
C PRO A 17 0.06 -11.49 -16.06
N LYS A 18 -0.28 -12.32 -17.04
CA LYS A 18 -1.48 -12.22 -17.87
C LYS A 18 -2.71 -12.54 -17.00
N ASN A 19 -3.73 -11.67 -17.12
CA ASN A 19 -5.08 -11.75 -16.58
C ASN A 19 -5.35 -11.43 -15.09
N ARG A 20 -5.57 -10.12 -14.91
CA ARG A 20 -6.60 -9.45 -14.08
C ARG A 20 -7.73 -10.33 -13.56
N ARG A 21 -7.76 -10.56 -12.24
CA ARG A 21 -8.99 -10.49 -11.44
C ARG A 21 -8.93 -9.17 -10.70
N GLY A 22 -9.71 -8.18 -11.16
CA GLY A 22 -9.71 -6.80 -10.70
C GLY A 22 -10.29 -6.63 -9.29
N GLY A 23 -9.75 -7.34 -8.29
CA GLY A 23 -9.99 -7.02 -6.89
C GLY A 23 -9.22 -5.75 -6.54
N ASN A 24 -9.88 -4.78 -5.92
CA ASN A 24 -9.20 -3.59 -5.42
C ASN A 24 -8.22 -4.05 -4.32
N ILE A 25 -6.92 -4.06 -4.63
CA ILE A 25 -5.89 -4.49 -3.67
C ILE A 25 -5.93 -3.53 -2.49
N GLN A 26 -6.01 -4.10 -1.29
CA GLN A 26 -6.14 -3.33 -0.08
C GLN A 26 -4.84 -2.56 0.20
N PHE A 27 -4.95 -1.33 0.71
CA PHE A 27 -3.78 -0.49 1.01
C PHE A 27 -2.88 -1.15 2.06
N GLY A 28 -1.56 -1.09 1.85
CA GLY A 28 -0.56 -1.80 2.67
C GLY A 28 -0.19 -3.19 2.13
N TRP A 29 -0.85 -3.65 1.06
CA TRP A 29 -0.61 -4.95 0.46
C TRP A 29 -0.29 -4.82 -1.03
N THR A 30 0.64 -5.62 -1.48
CA THR A 30 1.03 -5.73 -2.88
C THR A 30 0.94 -7.18 -3.34
N TYR A 31 0.81 -7.34 -4.65
CA TYR A 31 0.84 -8.65 -5.29
C TYR A 31 2.25 -8.86 -5.82
N LEU A 32 2.94 -9.84 -5.28
CA LEU A 32 4.29 -10.21 -5.72
C LEU A 32 4.28 -11.72 -5.97
N ASP A 33 4.54 -12.09 -7.23
CA ASP A 33 4.67 -13.48 -7.69
C ASP A 33 3.53 -14.41 -7.23
N GLY A 34 2.29 -13.97 -7.41
CA GLY A 34 1.10 -14.77 -7.08
C GLY A 34 0.67 -14.68 -5.61
N SER A 35 1.48 -14.06 -4.75
CA SER A 35 1.28 -14.00 -3.31
C SER A 35 0.98 -12.59 -2.80
N PHE A 36 0.25 -12.52 -1.69
CA PHE A 36 0.00 -11.29 -0.95
C PHE A 36 1.20 -10.94 -0.07
N VAL A 37 1.93 -9.89 -0.45
CA VAL A 37 3.10 -9.40 0.29
C VAL A 37 2.77 -8.04 0.88
N ILE A 38 3.31 -7.76 2.07
CA ILE A 38 3.16 -6.44 2.72
C ILE A 38 4.04 -5.44 1.98
N ASP A 39 3.48 -4.30 1.56
CA ASP A 39 4.30 -3.19 1.08
C ASP A 39 4.77 -2.38 2.29
N PRO A 40 6.08 -2.38 2.63
CA PRO A 40 6.57 -1.69 3.81
C PRO A 40 6.27 -0.19 3.79
N LYS A 41 6.24 0.47 2.62
CA LYS A 41 5.98 1.91 2.54
C LYS A 41 4.54 2.24 2.90
N GLU A 42 3.60 1.55 2.28
CA GLU A 42 2.17 1.72 2.58
C GLU A 42 1.83 1.24 3.99
N HIS A 43 2.46 0.15 4.45
CA HIS A 43 2.22 -0.40 5.78
C HIS A 43 2.70 0.53 6.90
N LEU A 44 3.81 1.26 6.70
CA LEU A 44 4.25 2.31 7.63
C LEU A 44 3.19 3.41 7.79
N ILE A 45 2.52 3.78 6.70
CA ILE A 45 1.43 4.76 6.72
C ILE A 45 0.23 4.20 7.49
N VAL A 46 -0.15 2.93 7.26
CA VAL A 46 -1.22 2.26 8.01
C VAL A 46 -0.91 2.25 9.51
N ARG A 47 0.32 1.87 9.91
CA ARG A 47 0.74 1.91 11.31
C ARG A 47 0.65 3.30 11.91
N LYS A 48 1.05 4.33 11.15
CA LYS A 48 0.94 5.73 11.58
C LYS A 48 -0.52 6.15 11.78
N ILE A 49 -1.42 5.79 10.87
CA ILE A 49 -2.87 6.04 10.99
C ILE A 49 -3.42 5.40 12.26
N LEU A 50 -3.10 4.12 12.51
CA LEU A 50 -3.57 3.41 13.71
C LEU A 50 -3.04 4.06 15.00
N LYS A 51 -1.77 4.47 15.03
CA LYS A 51 -1.19 5.15 16.19
C LYS A 51 -1.88 6.49 16.47
N LEU A 52 -2.16 7.27 15.42
CA LEU A 52 -2.87 8.55 15.57
C LEU A 52 -4.31 8.34 16.04
N HIS A 53 -4.99 7.30 15.53
CA HIS A 53 -6.34 6.93 15.97
C HIS A 53 -6.36 6.43 17.43
N GLN A 54 -5.33 5.69 17.86
CA GLN A 54 -5.17 5.29 19.27
C GLN A 54 -4.92 6.49 20.21
N SER A 55 -4.47 7.62 19.67
CA SER A 55 -4.29 8.87 20.42
C SER A 55 -5.55 9.75 20.39
N ASP A 56 -6.73 9.15 20.16
CA ASP A 56 -8.05 9.79 20.06
C ASP A 56 -8.16 10.96 19.07
N LYS A 57 -7.31 10.98 18.03
CA LYS A 57 -7.45 11.99 16.97
C LYS A 57 -8.63 11.65 16.05
N SER A 58 -9.43 12.67 15.74
CA SER A 58 -10.50 12.56 14.75
C SER A 58 -9.99 12.10 13.38
N ASN A 59 -10.76 11.26 12.69
CA ASN A 59 -10.45 10.77 11.35
C ASN A 59 -10.18 11.90 10.34
N GLN A 60 -10.86 13.03 10.50
CA GLN A 60 -10.63 14.22 9.67
C GLN A 60 -9.24 14.80 9.92
N HIS A 61 -8.87 14.98 11.20
CA HIS A 61 -7.55 15.47 11.59
C HIS A 61 -6.43 14.54 11.11
N ILE A 62 -6.64 13.21 11.11
CA ILE A 62 -5.67 12.25 10.56
C ILE A 62 -5.51 12.44 9.04
N ALA A 63 -6.60 12.61 8.30
CA ALA A 63 -6.55 12.88 6.87
C ALA A 63 -5.81 14.18 6.56
N ASP A 64 -6.12 15.26 7.29
CA ASP A 64 -5.50 16.55 7.13
C ASP A 64 -4.00 16.48 7.47
N TYR A 65 -3.63 15.81 8.56
CA TYR A 65 -2.24 15.56 8.91
C TYR A 65 -1.46 14.84 7.79
N LEU A 66 -2.04 13.81 7.19
CA LEU A 66 -1.38 13.10 6.07
C LEU A 66 -1.24 13.99 4.83
N ASN A 67 -2.27 14.78 4.53
CA ASN A 67 -2.27 15.71 3.40
C ASN A 67 -1.23 16.83 3.58
N THR A 68 -1.14 17.42 4.78
CA THR A 68 -0.16 18.46 5.14
C THR A 68 1.27 17.94 5.06
N ASN A 69 1.50 16.68 5.44
CA ASN A 69 2.80 16.00 5.30
C ASN A 69 3.10 15.55 3.86
N LYS A 70 2.29 15.94 2.86
CA LYS A 70 2.42 15.55 1.44
C LYS A 70 2.42 14.04 1.21
N ILE A 71 1.84 13.26 2.13
CA ILE A 71 1.69 11.81 1.98
C ILE A 71 0.49 11.57 1.08
N ARG A 72 0.71 11.02 -0.11
CA ARG A 72 -0.35 10.72 -1.07
C ARG A 72 -0.79 9.26 -0.98
N THR A 73 -2.02 9.00 -1.41
CA THR A 73 -2.53 7.63 -1.57
C THR A 73 -1.80 6.90 -2.71
N ARG A 74 -1.98 5.58 -2.83
CA ARG A 74 -1.40 4.75 -3.90
C ARG A 74 -1.65 5.29 -5.32
N LYS A 75 -2.81 5.93 -5.55
CA LYS A 75 -3.20 6.55 -6.83
C LYS A 75 -2.84 8.05 -6.92
N GLY A 76 -2.13 8.59 -5.94
CA GLY A 76 -1.73 10.01 -5.90
C GLY A 76 -2.81 10.97 -5.38
N GLY A 77 -4.02 10.49 -5.06
CA GLY A 77 -5.11 11.31 -4.51
C GLY A 77 -4.88 11.72 -3.05
N LYS A 78 -5.64 12.74 -2.61
CA LYS A 78 -5.68 13.22 -1.21
C LYS A 78 -6.35 12.19 -0.29
N TRP A 79 -5.97 12.20 0.97
CA TRP A 79 -6.64 11.43 2.01
C TRP A 79 -7.98 12.07 2.37
N SER A 80 -9.03 11.25 2.44
CA SER A 80 -10.35 11.65 2.94
C SER A 80 -10.68 10.90 4.22
N ARG A 81 -11.54 11.50 5.07
CA ARG A 81 -12.00 10.87 6.32
C ARG A 81 -12.54 9.45 6.11
N SER A 82 -13.24 9.23 4.98
CA SER A 82 -13.88 7.96 4.66
C SER A 82 -12.85 6.87 4.38
N VAL A 83 -11.76 7.21 3.68
CA VAL A 83 -10.66 6.28 3.41
C VAL A 83 -9.95 5.90 4.71
N ILE A 84 -9.67 6.89 5.58
CA ILE A 84 -9.06 6.64 6.90
C ILE A 84 -9.93 5.71 7.74
N ARG A 85 -11.24 6.00 7.83
CA ARG A 85 -12.21 5.15 8.54
C ARG A 85 -12.24 3.73 8.00
N ALA A 86 -12.26 3.56 6.67
CA ALA A 86 -12.27 2.25 6.03
C ALA A 86 -11.02 1.42 6.39
N ILE A 87 -9.84 2.06 6.42
CA ILE A 87 -8.58 1.41 6.83
C ILE A 87 -8.67 0.96 8.29
N ILE A 88 -9.10 1.83 9.21
CA ILE A 88 -9.18 1.50 10.64
C ILE A 88 -10.13 0.32 10.90
N ILE A 89 -11.33 0.36 10.32
CA ILE A 89 -12.33 -0.72 10.47
C ILE A 89 -11.76 -2.05 9.98
N ARG A 90 -11.10 -2.03 8.82
CA ARG A 90 -10.47 -3.21 8.23
C ARG A 90 -9.39 -3.78 9.14
N GLU A 91 -8.42 -2.97 9.56
CA GLU A 91 -7.30 -3.44 10.39
C GLU A 91 -7.81 -3.97 11.74
N LYS A 92 -8.83 -3.33 12.34
CA LYS A 92 -9.48 -3.85 13.55
C LYS A 92 -10.10 -5.23 13.34
N LYS A 93 -10.80 -5.44 12.20
CA LYS A 93 -11.34 -6.77 11.84
C LYS A 93 -10.23 -7.80 11.69
N THR A 94 -9.15 -7.46 10.99
CA THR A 94 -7.99 -8.35 10.82
C THR A 94 -7.34 -8.73 12.14
N LEU A 95 -7.21 -7.79 13.08
CA LEU A 95 -6.68 -8.06 14.42
C LEU A 95 -7.59 -8.99 15.23
N ILE A 96 -8.91 -8.84 15.13
CA ILE A 96 -9.87 -9.73 15.80
C ILE A 96 -9.79 -11.14 15.23
N THR A 97 -9.74 -11.28 13.90
CA THR A 97 -9.65 -12.58 13.23
C THR A 97 -8.36 -13.33 13.59
N ARG A 98 -7.24 -12.63 13.79
CA ARG A 98 -5.95 -13.26 14.17
C ARG A 98 -5.86 -13.69 15.63
N ARG A 99 -6.79 -13.27 16.49
CA ARG A 99 -6.82 -13.57 17.93
C ARG A 99 -7.74 -14.73 18.29
N LYS A 100 -8.50 -15.25 17.32
CA LYS A 100 -9.26 -16.51 17.42
C LYS A 100 -8.43 -17.63 16.83
#